data_AF-A0AA39ZZ71-F1
#
_entry.id   AF-A0AA39ZZ71-F1
#
_cell.length_a   1.000
_cell.length_b   1.000
_cell.length_c   1.000
_cell.angle_alpha   90.00
_cell.angle_beta   90.00
_cell.angle_gamma   90.00
#
_symmetry.space_group_name_H-M   'P 1'
#
loop_
_entity.id
_entity.type
_entity.pdbx_description
1 polymer ?
#
loop_
_entity_poly.entity_id
_entity_poly.type
_entity_poly.pdbx_seq_one_letter_code
_entity_poly.pdbx_strand_id
1 'polypeptide(L)'
;LATGGCLWFPDLMVPDPLHVLPFMLSAMLVLNIMPKTERGIRALFGLQGEQSAPAPGSGAVSSTVAVSESKGRQRLQRALMAVALLVGPATMSLPAALHLYWISSSAITLVQTETISRLMPMPKIPTPCTGSENILIRPRRSK
;
A
#
# COMPACT_ATOMS: atom_id res chain seq x y z
N LEU A 1 3.48 40.41 0.19
CA LEU A 1 3.80 39.90 -1.16
C LEU A 1 2.94 38.67 -1.40
N ALA A 2 1.69 38.89 -1.80
CA ALA A 2 0.63 37.88 -1.93
C ALA A 2 -0.02 38.00 -3.31
N THR A 3 0.81 38.04 -4.34
CA THR A 3 0.38 38.27 -5.74
C THR A 3 1.15 37.39 -6.72
N GLY A 4 1.75 36.32 -6.20
CA GLY A 4 2.61 35.38 -6.94
C GLY A 4 2.00 33.99 -6.98
N GLY A 5 0.76 33.88 -7.47
CA GLY A 5 0.14 32.61 -7.79
C GLY A 5 0.84 31.88 -8.95
N CYS A 6 0.59 30.58 -9.11
CA CYS A 6 1.08 29.78 -10.23
C CYS A 6 -0.08 28.97 -10.85
N LEU A 7 -0.13 28.93 -12.19
CA LEU A 7 -1.04 28.13 -13.03
C LEU A 7 -2.55 28.42 -12.90
N TRP A 8 -3.18 28.27 -11.73
CA TRP A 8 -4.62 28.51 -11.52
C TRP A 8 -4.99 29.04 -10.11
N PHE A 9 -4.07 29.05 -9.16
CA PHE A 9 -4.29 29.62 -7.82
C PHE A 9 -3.60 30.99 -7.75
N PRO A 10 -4.34 32.10 -7.53
CA PRO A 10 -3.78 33.46 -7.58
C PRO A 10 -2.99 33.86 -6.32
N ASP A 11 -3.26 33.20 -5.19
CA ASP A 11 -2.60 33.48 -3.91
C ASP A 11 -2.39 32.16 -3.14
N LEU A 12 -1.23 32.02 -2.50
CA LEU A 12 -0.85 30.84 -1.71
C LEU A 12 -1.49 30.86 -0.31
N MET A 13 -1.85 32.04 0.20
CA MET A 13 -2.44 32.19 1.54
C MET A 13 -3.97 32.02 1.55
N VAL A 14 -4.60 32.05 0.38
CA VAL A 14 -6.04 31.88 0.22
C VAL A 14 -6.36 30.41 -0.11
N PRO A 15 -7.53 29.89 0.30
CA PRO A 15 -8.01 28.58 -0.16
C PRO A 15 -8.10 28.50 -1.69
N ASP A 16 -7.83 27.31 -2.24
CA ASP A 16 -7.86 27.09 -3.69
C ASP A 16 -9.26 27.35 -4.28
N PRO A 17 -9.45 28.35 -5.16
CA PRO A 17 -10.76 28.66 -5.74
C PRO A 17 -11.37 27.48 -6.52
N LEU A 18 -10.53 26.67 -7.17
CA LEU A 18 -10.95 25.54 -8.00
C LEU A 18 -10.93 24.21 -7.25
N HIS A 19 -10.47 24.20 -5.99
CA HIS A 19 -10.35 23.01 -5.13
C HIS A 19 -9.54 21.85 -5.72
N VAL A 20 -8.77 22.07 -6.78
CA VAL A 20 -7.94 21.05 -7.42
C VAL A 20 -6.86 20.55 -6.47
N LEU A 21 -6.27 21.43 -5.65
CA LEU A 21 -5.23 21.09 -4.69
C LEU A 21 -5.70 20.13 -3.58
N PRO A 22 -6.84 20.36 -2.89
CA PRO A 22 -7.43 19.40 -1.96
C PRO A 22 -7.69 18.01 -2.57
N PHE A 23 -8.20 17.95 -3.81
CA PHE A 23 -8.41 16.69 -4.50
C PHE A 23 -7.10 15.98 -4.86
N MET A 24 -6.09 16.74 -5.32
CA MET A 24 -4.76 16.20 -5.59
C MET A 24 -4.08 15.69 -4.32
N LEU A 25 -4.21 16.39 -3.20
CA LEU A 25 -3.71 15.93 -1.91
C LEU A 25 -4.40 14.64 -1.47
N SER A 26 -5.73 14.56 -1.61
CA SER A 26 -6.48 13.33 -1.31
C SER A 26 -6.02 12.15 -2.16
N ALA A 27 -5.86 12.37 -3.48
CA ALA A 27 -5.31 11.37 -4.39
C ALA A 27 -3.89 10.94 -3.98
N MET A 28 -3.05 11.90 -3.59
CA MET A 28 -1.68 11.63 -3.15
C MET A 28 -1.63 10.80 -1.85
N LEU A 29 -2.50 11.09 -0.88
CA LEU A 29 -2.62 10.30 0.35
C LEU A 29 -3.11 8.88 0.07
N VAL A 30 -4.06 8.74 -0.86
CA VAL A 30 -4.52 7.43 -1.35
C VAL A 30 -3.37 6.64 -1.96
N LEU A 31 -2.52 7.27 -2.79
CA LEU A 31 -1.35 6.62 -3.39
C LEU A 31 -0.32 6.18 -2.35
N ASN A 32 -0.13 6.95 -1.27
CA ASN A 32 0.77 6.57 -0.17
C ASN A 32 0.27 5.35 0.63
N ILE A 33 -1.04 5.21 0.80
CA ILE A 33 -1.66 4.11 1.56
C ILE A 33 -1.89 2.86 0.68
N MET A 34 -1.99 3.05 -0.63
CA MET A 34 -2.28 1.97 -1.58
C MET A 34 -1.08 1.01 -1.67
N PRO A 35 -1.30 -0.32 -1.56
CA PRO A 35 -0.24 -1.28 -1.71
C PRO A 35 0.21 -1.33 -3.17
N LYS A 36 1.53 -1.22 -3.43
CA LYS A 36 2.09 -1.30 -4.79
C LYS A 36 1.99 -2.71 -5.43
N THR A 37 1.70 -3.73 -4.63
CA THR A 37 1.61 -5.13 -5.08
C THR A 37 0.23 -5.44 -5.63
N GLU A 38 0.16 -6.06 -6.82
CA GLU A 38 -1.10 -6.47 -7.46
C GLU A 38 -1.98 -7.35 -6.56
N ARG A 39 -1.36 -8.24 -5.78
CA ARG A 39 -2.04 -9.08 -4.78
C ARG A 39 -2.68 -8.25 -3.67
N GLY A 40 -2.01 -7.19 -3.22
CA GLY A 40 -2.51 -6.31 -2.17
C GLY A 40 -3.68 -5.44 -2.65
N ILE A 41 -3.61 -4.95 -3.89
CA ILE A 41 -4.71 -4.18 -4.51
C ILE A 41 -5.95 -5.07 -4.65
N ARG A 42 -5.79 -6.29 -5.16
CA ARG A 42 -6.90 -7.27 -5.28
C ARG A 42 -7.50 -7.64 -3.93
N ALA A 43 -6.67 -7.81 -2.89
CA ALA A 43 -7.12 -8.03 -1.53
C ALA A 43 -7.99 -6.87 -1.01
N LEU A 44 -7.60 -5.64 -1.33
CA LEU A 44 -8.31 -4.44 -0.90
C LEU A 44 -9.71 -4.34 -1.51
N PHE A 45 -9.87 -4.70 -2.79
CA PHE A 45 -11.17 -4.79 -3.47
C PHE A 45 -11.97 -6.05 -3.13
N GLY A 46 -11.44 -6.96 -2.30
CA GLY A 46 -12.13 -8.21 -1.95
C GLY A 46 -12.27 -9.18 -3.12
N LEU A 47 -11.54 -8.96 -4.23
CA LEU A 47 -11.53 -9.82 -5.42
C LEU A 47 -10.61 -11.04 -5.27
N GLN A 48 -10.09 -11.28 -4.07
CA GLN A 48 -9.26 -12.43 -3.71
C GLN A 48 -10.11 -13.71 -3.52
N GLY A 49 -11.13 -13.91 -4.37
CA GLY A 49 -12.04 -15.03 -4.30
C GLY A 49 -11.69 -16.20 -5.21
N GLU A 50 -10.92 -15.99 -6.29
CA GLU A 50 -10.93 -16.99 -7.37
C GLU A 50 -9.66 -17.04 -8.22
N GLN A 51 -8.52 -17.45 -7.63
CA GLN A 51 -7.47 -18.23 -8.31
C GLN A 51 -6.27 -18.48 -7.40
N SER A 52 -6.41 -19.51 -6.58
CA SER A 52 -5.53 -20.66 -6.74
C SER A 52 -6.46 -21.86 -6.71
N ALA A 53 -6.97 -22.27 -7.88
CA ALA A 53 -7.46 -23.63 -8.01
C ALA A 53 -6.31 -24.53 -7.50
N PRO A 54 -6.53 -25.32 -6.45
CA PRO A 54 -5.51 -26.23 -5.97
C PRO A 54 -5.25 -27.23 -7.09
N ALA A 55 -4.00 -27.40 -7.49
CA ALA A 55 -3.64 -28.64 -8.16
C ALA A 55 -4.11 -29.79 -7.23
N PRO A 56 -4.86 -30.77 -7.76
CA PRO A 56 -5.47 -31.80 -6.92
C PRO A 56 -4.35 -32.65 -6.32
N GLY A 57 -4.15 -32.55 -5.00
CA GLY A 57 -3.31 -33.52 -4.28
C GLY A 57 -2.29 -33.01 -3.27
N SER A 58 -2.48 -31.87 -2.60
CA SER A 58 -1.63 -31.55 -1.42
C SER A 58 -2.47 -31.10 -0.24
N GLY A 59 -2.84 -32.06 0.61
CA GLY A 59 -3.31 -31.80 1.97
C GLY A 59 -2.16 -31.20 2.77
N ALA A 60 -2.18 -29.88 2.94
CA ALA A 60 -1.25 -29.17 3.81
C ALA A 60 -1.96 -28.85 5.13
N VAL A 61 -1.52 -29.54 6.18
CA VAL A 61 -1.78 -29.19 7.58
C VAL A 61 -1.19 -27.80 7.83
N SER A 62 -2.06 -26.81 7.88
CA SER A 62 -1.72 -25.41 8.09
C SER A 62 -1.61 -25.14 9.60
N SER A 63 -0.46 -25.44 10.21
CA SER A 63 -0.28 -25.28 11.65
C SER A 63 1.10 -24.75 12.04
N THR A 64 1.39 -23.47 11.79
CA THR A 64 2.35 -22.70 12.61
C THR A 64 2.01 -21.21 12.59
N VAL A 65 1.38 -20.77 13.69
CA VAL A 65 1.16 -19.37 14.10
C VAL A 65 0.67 -18.45 12.98
N ALA A 66 -0.54 -18.72 12.49
CA ALA A 66 -1.32 -17.70 11.81
C ALA A 66 -1.68 -16.63 12.84
N VAL A 67 -0.84 -15.60 12.99
CA VAL A 67 -1.31 -14.33 13.53
C VAL A 67 -2.51 -13.94 12.66
N SER A 68 -3.68 -13.89 13.28
CA SER A 68 -4.94 -13.49 12.71
C SER A 68 -4.85 -12.04 12.21
N GLU A 69 -4.24 -11.83 11.05
CA GLU A 69 -3.96 -10.52 10.46
C GLU A 69 -4.41 -10.50 8.98
N SER A 70 -5.62 -10.98 8.73
CA SER A 70 -6.20 -10.95 7.39
C SER A 70 -7.36 -9.97 7.26
N LYS A 71 -8.31 -9.94 8.22
CA LYS A 71 -9.52 -9.08 8.12
C LYS A 71 -9.38 -7.72 8.82
N GLY A 72 -8.70 -7.67 9.97
CA GLY A 72 -8.52 -6.44 10.75
C GLY A 72 -7.67 -5.41 10.01
N ARG A 73 -6.50 -5.83 9.53
CA ARG A 73 -5.62 -5.02 8.68
C ARG A 73 -6.30 -4.51 7.41
N GLN A 74 -7.07 -5.35 6.74
CA GLN A 74 -7.83 -4.96 5.54
C GLN A 74 -8.92 -3.92 5.87
N ARG A 75 -9.64 -4.09 6.98
CA ARG A 75 -10.62 -3.11 7.45
C ARG A 75 -9.97 -1.79 7.82
N LEU A 76 -8.85 -1.83 8.54
CA LEU A 76 -8.05 -0.66 8.87
C LEU A 76 -7.58 0.05 7.60
N GLN A 77 -7.05 -0.69 6.64
CA GLN A 77 -6.57 -0.11 5.38
C GLN A 77 -7.70 0.54 4.58
N ARG A 78 -8.88 -0.10 4.48
CA ARG A 78 -10.08 0.51 3.87
C ARG A 78 -10.55 1.75 4.63
N ALA A 79 -10.51 1.73 5.96
CA ALA A 79 -10.84 2.88 6.79
C ALA A 79 -9.86 4.05 6.54
N LEU A 80 -8.55 3.77 6.48
CA LEU A 80 -7.54 4.78 6.18
C LEU A 80 -7.71 5.38 4.78
N MET A 81 -8.12 4.59 3.78
CA MET A 81 -8.44 5.12 2.46
C MET A 81 -9.72 5.98 2.47
N ALA A 82 -10.74 5.58 3.22
CA ALA A 82 -11.95 6.40 3.41
C ALA A 82 -11.60 7.73 4.10
N VAL A 83 -10.72 7.70 5.11
CA VAL A 83 -10.19 8.90 5.76
C VAL A 83 -9.45 9.77 4.74
N ALA A 84 -8.57 9.20 3.93
CA ALA A 84 -7.85 9.95 2.89
C ALA A 84 -8.79 10.61 1.86
N LEU A 85 -9.92 9.98 1.53
CA LEU A 85 -10.97 10.58 0.67
C LEU A 85 -11.72 11.71 1.38
N LEU A 86 -11.99 11.58 2.67
CA LEU A 86 -12.63 12.61 3.49
C LEU A 86 -11.73 13.82 3.74
N VAL A 87 -10.40 13.67 3.66
CA VAL A 87 -9.45 14.78 3.79
C VAL A 87 -9.71 15.84 2.73
N GLY A 88 -10.02 15.50 1.47
CA GLY A 88 -10.26 16.50 0.41
C GLY A 88 -11.37 17.51 0.74
N PRO A 89 -12.59 17.05 1.10
CA PRO A 89 -13.65 17.93 1.59
C PRO A 89 -13.32 18.63 2.90
N ALA A 90 -12.62 17.95 3.83
CA ALA A 90 -12.28 18.52 5.13
C ALA A 90 -11.26 19.69 5.03
N THR A 91 -10.40 19.69 4.01
CA THR A 91 -9.34 20.69 3.84
C THR A 91 -9.72 21.86 2.93
N MET A 92 -10.99 21.98 2.51
CA MET A 92 -11.46 23.09 1.65
C MET A 92 -11.23 24.49 2.24
N SER A 93 -11.13 24.61 3.57
CA SER A 93 -10.88 25.89 4.26
C SER A 93 -9.41 26.18 4.54
N LEU A 94 -8.48 25.29 4.15
CA LEU A 94 -7.05 25.46 4.43
C LEU A 94 -6.33 26.22 3.30
N PRO A 95 -5.26 26.97 3.63
CA PRO A 95 -4.46 27.68 2.62
C PRO A 95 -3.87 26.74 1.56
N ALA A 96 -3.79 27.20 0.31
CA ALA A 96 -3.20 26.45 -0.79
C ALA A 96 -1.72 26.08 -0.55
N ALA A 97 -0.96 26.92 0.15
CA ALA A 97 0.44 26.67 0.52
C ALA A 97 0.63 25.34 1.27
N LEU A 98 -0.29 25.01 2.18
CA LEU A 98 -0.19 23.81 3.01
C LEU A 98 -0.39 22.54 2.17
N HIS A 99 -1.34 22.59 1.23
CA HIS A 99 -1.58 21.50 0.28
C HIS A 99 -0.36 21.26 -0.60
N LEU A 100 0.23 22.32 -1.17
CA LEU A 100 1.44 22.24 -1.99
C LEU A 100 2.62 21.65 -1.23
N TYR A 101 2.83 22.09 0.02
CA TYR A 101 3.84 21.54 0.91
C TYR A 101 3.66 20.03 1.07
N TRP A 102 2.46 19.56 1.42
CA TRP A 102 2.21 18.14 1.64
C TRP A 102 2.31 17.30 0.38
N ILE A 103 1.87 17.83 -0.77
CA ILE A 103 2.04 17.16 -2.08
C ILE A 103 3.53 17.02 -2.39
N SER A 104 4.31 18.10 -2.25
CA SER A 104 5.75 18.07 -2.53
C SER A 104 6.50 17.09 -1.62
N SER A 105 6.22 17.11 -0.31
CA SER A 105 6.86 16.21 0.66
C SER A 105 6.55 14.76 0.34
N SER A 106 5.28 14.45 0.05
CA SER A 106 4.86 13.10 -0.33
C SER A 106 5.49 12.67 -1.65
N ALA A 107 5.60 13.57 -2.63
CA ALA A 107 6.21 13.27 -3.92
C ALA A 107 7.69 12.92 -3.76
N ILE A 108 8.42 13.67 -2.92
CA ILE A 108 9.81 13.36 -2.60
C ILE A 108 9.91 11.97 -1.96
N THR A 109 9.04 11.61 -1.03
CA THR A 109 9.04 10.26 -0.42
C THR A 109 8.81 9.15 -1.46
N LEU A 110 7.89 9.34 -2.42
CA LEU A 110 7.67 8.37 -3.49
C LEU A 110 8.90 8.25 -4.39
N VAL A 111 9.49 9.37 -4.78
CA VAL A 111 10.71 9.41 -5.59
C VAL A 111 11.86 8.73 -4.86
N GLN A 112 12.03 8.97 -3.56
CA GLN A 112 13.05 8.32 -2.74
C GLN A 112 12.85 6.80 -2.72
N THR A 113 11.61 6.35 -2.51
CA THR A 113 11.29 4.91 -2.45
C THR A 113 11.51 4.23 -3.79
N GLU A 114 11.11 4.87 -4.90
CA GLU A 114 11.34 4.36 -6.25
C GLU A 114 12.83 4.36 -6.60
N THR A 115 13.56 5.42 -6.24
CA THR A 115 14.99 5.53 -6.50
C THR A 115 15.76 4.46 -5.74
N ILE A 116 15.46 4.25 -4.46
CA ILE A 116 16.08 3.19 -3.65
C ILE A 116 15.73 1.80 -4.21
N SER A 117 14.47 1.57 -4.60
CA SER A 117 14.05 0.28 -5.18
C SER A 117 14.72 0.00 -6.51
N ARG A 118 15.01 1.05 -7.30
CA ARG A 118 15.77 0.94 -8.54
C ARG A 118 17.27 0.74 -8.29
N LEU A 119 17.81 1.38 -7.25
CA LEU A 119 19.23 1.31 -6.92
C LEU A 119 19.61 -0.03 -6.27
N MET A 120 18.70 -0.63 -5.49
CA MET A 120 18.92 -1.91 -4.81
C MET A 120 17.86 -2.94 -5.19
N PRO A 121 17.98 -3.61 -6.35
CA PRO A 121 17.12 -4.73 -6.70
C PRO A 121 17.39 -5.89 -5.73
N MET A 122 16.47 -6.10 -4.79
CA MET A 122 16.59 -7.17 -3.81
C MET A 122 16.61 -8.54 -4.51
N PRO A 123 17.53 -9.45 -4.13
CA PRO A 123 17.53 -10.81 -4.65
C PRO A 123 16.25 -11.54 -4.24
N LYS A 124 15.74 -12.40 -5.13
CA LYS A 124 14.54 -13.20 -4.85
C LYS A 124 14.79 -14.07 -3.62
N ILE A 125 13.94 -13.88 -2.60
CA ILE A 125 13.91 -14.74 -1.42
C ILE A 125 13.56 -16.14 -1.92
N PRO A 126 14.33 -17.20 -1.57
CA PRO A 126 14.01 -18.55 -1.99
C PRO A 126 12.61 -18.89 -1.52
N THR A 127 11.79 -19.40 -2.43
CA THR A 127 10.45 -19.90 -2.09
C THR A 127 10.58 -20.99 -1.03
N PRO A 128 9.66 -21.06 -0.05
CA PRO A 128 9.66 -22.13 0.92
C PRO A 128 9.73 -23.46 0.19
N CYS A 129 10.70 -24.30 0.57
CA CYS A 129 10.86 -25.61 -0.05
C CYS A 129 9.53 -26.37 0.13
N THR A 130 8.85 -26.70 -0.96
CA THR A 130 7.83 -27.76 -0.97
C THR A 130 8.56 -29.08 -0.81
N GLY A 131 9.13 -29.29 0.38
CA GLY A 131 9.60 -30.59 0.80
C GLY A 131 8.38 -31.39 1.18
N SER A 132 8.05 -32.41 0.40
CA SER A 132 7.36 -33.56 0.99
C SER A 132 8.29 -34.07 2.07
N GLU A 133 8.03 -33.65 3.32
CA GLU A 133 8.68 -34.19 4.50
C GLU A 133 8.26 -35.64 4.66
N ASN A 134 8.80 -36.49 3.79
CA ASN A 134 8.83 -37.91 3.99
C ASN A 134 9.62 -38.10 5.28
N ILE A 135 8.90 -38.42 6.35
CA ILE A 135 9.37 -39.05 7.57
C ILE A 135 10.05 -40.38 7.15
N LEU A 136 11.22 -40.29 6.51
CA LEU A 136 12.02 -41.45 6.19
C LEU A 136 12.83 -41.76 7.45
N ILE A 137 12.17 -42.47 8.38
CA ILE A 137 12.81 -43.07 9.54
C ILE A 137 13.90 -44.01 9.01
N ARG A 138 15.17 -43.63 9.15
CA ARG A 138 16.28 -44.54 8.88
C ARG A 138 16.27 -45.65 9.94
N PRO A 139 16.29 -46.94 9.56
CA PRO A 139 16.41 -48.01 10.54
C PRO A 139 17.76 -47.90 11.26
N ARG A 140 17.71 -48.06 12.59
CA ARG A 140 18.89 -48.08 13.46
C ARG A 140 19.68 -49.35 13.15
N ARG A 141 20.90 -49.19 12.67
CA ARG A 141 21.82 -50.31 12.40
C ARG A 141 22.13 -51.02 13.72
N SER A 142 21.55 -52.21 13.92
CA SER A 142 21.94 -53.10 15.02
C SER A 142 23.33 -53.66 14.73
N LYS A 143 24.18 -53.69 15.76
CA LYS A 143 25.35 -54.55 15.81
C LYS A 143 24.93 -56.00 16.00
#